data_AF-A0A443RS38-F1
#
_entry.id   AF-A0A443RS38-F1
#
_cell.length_a   1.000
_cell.length_b   1.000
_cell.length_c   1.000
_cell.angle_alpha   90.00
_cell.angle_beta   90.00
_cell.angle_gamma   90.00
#
_symmetry.space_group_name_H-M   'P 1'
#
loop_
_entity.id
_entity.type
_entity.pdbx_description
1 polymer ?
#
loop_
_entity_poly.entity_id
_entity_poly.type
_entity_poly.pdbx_seq_one_letter_code
_entity_poly.pdbx_strand_id
1 'polypeptide(L)'
;MRLQVIILFCLTLLTLVLGHGRLIEPPGRSTAWRFGFRNPPNYDDNALFCGGVYVQYGINGGKCGICGDPWNGPRKNEFPNGIYAKNALI
;
A
#
# COMPACT_ATOMS: atom_id res chain seq x y z
N MET A 1 -25.16 32.29 -15.26
CA MET A 1 -25.72 31.15 -14.49
C MET A 1 -25.37 29.78 -15.07
N ARG A 2 -25.77 29.40 -16.30
CA ARG A 2 -25.47 28.04 -16.84
C ARG A 2 -23.97 27.71 -16.93
N LEU A 3 -23.14 28.65 -17.41
CA LEU A 3 -21.69 28.45 -17.55
C LEU A 3 -20.97 28.29 -16.20
N GLN A 4 -21.40 29.05 -15.17
CA GLN A 4 -20.80 28.98 -13.83
C GLN A 4 -21.04 27.63 -13.15
N VAL A 5 -22.23 27.04 -13.36
CA VAL A 5 -22.56 25.69 -12.83
C VAL A 5 -21.70 24.63 -13.52
N ILE A 6 -21.49 24.74 -14.84
CA ILE A 6 -20.62 23.82 -15.60
C ILE A 6 -19.17 23.92 -15.09
N ILE A 7 -18.65 25.12 -14.90
CA ILE A 7 -17.30 25.35 -14.40
C ILE A 7 -17.13 24.76 -12.99
N LEU A 8 -18.08 25.03 -12.08
CA LEU A 8 -18.05 24.48 -10.73
C LEU A 8 -18.10 22.94 -10.74
N PHE A 9 -18.94 22.34 -11.58
CA PHE A 9 -19.00 20.88 -11.74
C PHE A 9 -17.67 20.30 -12.27
N CYS A 10 -17.09 20.89 -13.32
CA CYS A 10 -15.80 20.45 -13.85
C CYS A 10 -14.65 20.57 -12.83
N LEU A 11 -14.65 21.61 -11.98
CA LEU A 11 -13.65 21.77 -10.94
C LEU A 11 -13.72 20.65 -9.87
N THR A 12 -14.90 20.11 -9.57
CA THR A 12 -15.04 18.99 -8.62
C THR A 12 -14.50 17.66 -9.15
N LEU A 13 -14.41 17.51 -10.48
CA LEU A 13 -13.82 16.32 -11.12
C LEU A 13 -12.29 16.30 -11.03
N LEU A 14 -11.64 17.44 -10.78
CA LEU A 14 -10.18 17.53 -10.69
C LEU A 14 -9.60 16.99 -9.39
N THR A 15 -10.43 16.80 -8.34
CA THR A 15 -9.92 16.56 -6.98
C THR A 15 -9.94 15.10 -6.52
N LEU A 16 -10.22 14.11 -7.38
CA LEU A 16 -10.24 12.71 -6.96
C LEU A 16 -8.94 11.98 -7.31
N VAL A 17 -7.96 12.00 -6.41
CA VAL A 17 -6.75 11.18 -6.51
C VAL A 17 -6.85 10.03 -5.50
N LEU A 18 -7.08 8.81 -5.99
CA LEU A 18 -6.94 7.56 -5.22
C LEU A 18 -5.48 7.11 -5.24
N GLY A 19 -4.67 7.75 -4.41
CA GLY A 19 -3.24 7.46 -4.30
C GLY A 19 -2.94 6.21 -3.46
N HIS A 20 -1.99 5.41 -3.92
CA HIS A 20 -1.33 4.36 -3.14
C HIS A 20 0.11 4.77 -2.83
N GLY A 21 0.66 4.30 -1.71
CA GLY A 21 1.95 4.75 -1.19
C GLY A 21 2.86 3.59 -0.79
N ARG A 22 4.17 3.82 -0.90
CA ARG A 22 5.21 2.90 -0.44
C ARG A 22 6.37 3.66 0.19
N LEU A 23 7.12 3.00 1.05
CA LEU A 23 8.36 3.55 1.61
C LEU A 23 9.50 3.39 0.58
N ILE A 24 10.08 4.51 0.15
CA ILE A 24 11.16 4.54 -0.85
C ILE A 24 12.54 4.60 -0.19
N GLU A 25 12.70 5.38 0.88
CA GLU A 25 13.99 5.59 1.54
C GLU A 25 13.85 5.43 3.08
N PRO A 26 14.47 4.41 3.69
CA PRO A 26 15.05 3.23 3.02
C PRO A 26 13.94 2.42 2.33
N PRO A 27 14.22 1.70 1.22
CA PRO A 27 13.17 1.02 0.49
C PRO A 27 12.50 -0.06 1.34
N GLY A 28 11.17 -0.02 1.43
CA GLY A 28 10.39 -1.00 2.17
C GLY A 28 10.60 -2.43 1.64
N ARG A 29 10.27 -3.43 2.45
CA ARG A 29 10.52 -4.86 2.14
C ARG A 29 9.93 -5.31 0.79
N SER A 30 8.71 -4.88 0.48
CA SER A 30 8.07 -5.12 -0.82
C SER A 30 8.60 -4.23 -1.95
N THR A 31 9.29 -3.13 -1.65
CA THR A 31 9.79 -2.13 -2.61
C THR A 31 11.28 -2.31 -2.95
N ALA A 32 12.04 -2.96 -2.08
CA ALA A 32 13.48 -3.13 -2.17
C ALA A 32 13.96 -3.70 -3.51
N TRP A 33 13.22 -4.63 -4.12
CA TRP A 33 13.58 -5.20 -5.42
C TRP A 33 13.72 -4.15 -6.54
N ARG A 34 13.03 -3.00 -6.43
CA ARG A 34 13.13 -1.89 -7.39
C ARG A 34 14.46 -1.14 -7.30
N PHE A 35 15.20 -1.34 -6.21
CA PHE A 35 16.47 -0.67 -5.90
C PHE A 35 17.65 -1.65 -5.87
N GLY A 36 17.51 -2.81 -6.53
CA GLY A 36 18.62 -3.76 -6.73
C GLY A 36 18.78 -4.83 -5.64
N PHE A 37 17.98 -4.81 -4.58
CA PHE A 37 18.01 -5.85 -3.56
C PHE A 37 17.45 -7.18 -4.07
N ARG A 38 17.97 -8.31 -3.57
CA ARG A 38 17.56 -9.68 -3.95
C ARG A 38 16.22 -10.13 -3.33
N ASN A 39 15.30 -9.20 -3.08
CA ASN A 39 13.95 -9.51 -2.62
C ASN A 39 13.09 -9.98 -3.81
N PRO A 40 12.16 -10.93 -3.61
CA PRO A 40 11.20 -11.28 -4.65
C PRO A 40 10.39 -10.04 -5.08
N PRO A 41 10.14 -9.83 -6.38
CA PRO A 41 9.33 -8.71 -6.84
C PRO A 41 7.91 -8.76 -6.26
N ASN A 42 7.48 -7.65 -5.65
CA ASN A 42 6.09 -7.35 -5.39
C ASN A 42 5.70 -6.15 -6.28
N TYR A 43 4.88 -6.36 -7.31
CA TYR A 43 4.46 -5.29 -8.21
C TYR A 43 3.41 -4.37 -7.58
N ASP A 44 2.68 -4.86 -6.58
CA ASP A 44 1.71 -4.12 -5.76
C ASP A 44 2.36 -3.63 -4.44
N ASP A 45 3.64 -3.24 -4.49
CA ASP A 45 4.42 -2.83 -3.32
C ASP A 45 3.94 -1.51 -2.68
N ASN A 46 3.11 -0.75 -3.38
CA ASN A 46 2.37 0.40 -2.88
C ASN A 46 1.01 0.04 -2.24
N ALA A 47 0.66 -1.24 -2.19
CA ALA A 47 -0.63 -1.74 -1.77
C ALA A 47 -0.53 -2.58 -0.47
N LEU A 48 0.28 -2.11 0.49
CA LEU A 48 0.34 -2.66 1.85
C LEU A 48 -0.60 -1.91 2.81
N PHE A 49 -1.90 -1.95 2.50
CA PHE A 49 -2.98 -1.18 3.16
C PHE A 49 -3.87 -2.08 4.04
N CYS A 50 -3.27 -3.00 4.79
CA CYS A 50 -3.94 -3.87 5.76
C CYS A 50 -5.02 -4.78 5.15
N GLY A 51 -4.96 -5.03 3.84
CA GLY A 51 -5.95 -5.79 3.08
C GLY A 51 -7.20 -5.01 2.66
N GLY A 52 -7.26 -3.69 2.89
CA GLY A 52 -8.43 -2.85 2.56
C GLY A 52 -9.15 -2.31 3.79
N VAL A 53 -9.81 -1.16 3.63
CA VAL A 53 -10.56 -0.47 4.70
C VAL A 53 -11.57 -1.41 5.36
N TYR A 54 -12.34 -2.15 4.56
CA TYR A 54 -13.33 -3.10 5.08
C TYR A 54 -12.66 -4.26 5.85
N VAL A 55 -11.55 -4.80 5.34
CA VAL A 55 -10.81 -5.87 6.02
C VAL A 55 -10.22 -5.37 7.34
N GLN A 56 -9.63 -4.18 7.36
CA GLN A 56 -9.04 -3.61 8.56
C GLN A 56 -10.10 -3.28 9.62
N TYR A 57 -11.11 -2.47 9.29
CA TYR A 57 -12.04 -1.94 10.27
C TYR A 57 -13.30 -2.78 10.44
N GLY A 58 -13.85 -3.31 9.34
CA GLY A 58 -15.08 -4.12 9.38
C GLY A 58 -14.86 -5.53 9.91
N ILE A 59 -13.72 -6.16 9.56
CA ILE A 59 -13.43 -7.55 9.95
C ILE A 59 -12.44 -7.61 11.12
N ASN A 60 -11.33 -6.87 11.02
CA ASN A 60 -10.21 -7.01 11.96
C ASN A 60 -10.27 -6.05 13.17
N GLY A 61 -11.35 -5.28 13.33
CA GLY A 61 -11.52 -4.36 14.46
C GLY A 61 -10.44 -3.28 14.53
N GLY A 62 -10.01 -2.77 13.37
CA GLY A 62 -8.95 -1.77 13.22
C GLY A 62 -7.54 -2.34 13.17
N LYS A 63 -7.35 -3.64 13.44
CA LYS A 63 -6.02 -4.27 13.49
C LYS A 63 -5.42 -4.40 12.09
N CYS A 64 -4.10 -4.22 12.03
CA CYS A 64 -3.28 -4.34 10.83
C CYS A 64 -1.99 -5.09 11.15
N GLY A 65 -1.42 -5.79 10.17
CA GLY A 65 -0.08 -6.35 10.32
C GLY A 65 0.98 -5.26 10.46
N ILE A 66 2.05 -5.54 11.20
CA ILE A 66 3.05 -4.53 11.53
C ILE A 66 3.78 -4.01 10.29
N CYS A 67 3.80 -4.81 9.22
CA CYS A 67 4.36 -4.43 7.92
C CYS A 67 3.28 -4.21 6.84
N GLY A 68 2.03 -3.92 7.22
CA GLY A 68 0.96 -3.51 6.29
C GLY A 68 0.17 -4.66 5.62
N ASP A 69 0.51 -5.92 5.91
CA ASP A 69 -0.29 -7.08 5.52
C ASP A 69 -1.64 -7.11 6.29
N PRO A 70 -2.69 -7.77 5.76
CA PRO A 70 -3.95 -7.98 6.49
C PRO A 70 -3.74 -8.70 7.82
N TRP A 71 -4.44 -8.25 8.87
CA TRP A 71 -4.28 -8.82 10.21
C TRP A 71 -4.65 -10.31 10.25
N ASN A 72 -5.71 -10.69 9.57
CA ASN A 72 -6.24 -12.05 9.48
C ASN A 72 -5.67 -12.87 8.29
N GLY A 73 -4.59 -12.43 7.66
CA GLY A 73 -4.00 -13.11 6.50
C GLY A 73 -2.51 -13.44 6.67
N PRO A 74 -1.90 -14.06 5.64
CA PRO A 74 -0.48 -14.35 5.63
C PRO A 74 0.37 -13.08 5.78
N ARG A 75 1.35 -13.09 6.68
CA ARG A 75 2.28 -11.98 6.93
C ARG A 75 3.51 -12.04 6.03
N LYS A 76 3.32 -11.78 4.74
CA LYS A 76 4.35 -11.90 3.70
C LYS A 76 5.51 -10.92 3.88
N ASN A 77 5.31 -9.82 4.59
CA ASN A 77 6.31 -8.78 4.84
C ASN A 77 6.97 -8.88 6.23
N GLU A 78 6.55 -9.82 7.09
CA GLU A 78 7.05 -9.93 8.47
C GLU A 78 8.08 -11.06 8.62
N PHE A 79 9.07 -10.88 9.49
CA PHE A 79 9.99 -11.97 9.87
C PHE A 79 9.28 -12.98 10.78
N PRO A 80 9.75 -14.24 10.88
CA PRO A 80 10.85 -14.83 10.12
C PRO A 80 10.45 -15.41 8.75
N ASN A 81 9.15 -15.56 8.49
CA ASN A 81 8.64 -16.40 7.40
C ASN A 81 8.13 -15.63 6.18
N GLY A 82 8.12 -14.29 6.23
CA GLY A 82 7.64 -13.45 5.14
C GLY A 82 8.53 -13.56 3.90
N ILE A 83 7.94 -13.84 2.74
CA ILE A 83 8.68 -13.97 1.48
C ILE A 83 9.41 -12.68 1.07
N TYR A 84 8.89 -11.52 1.49
CA TYR A 84 9.50 -10.20 1.26
C TYR A 84 10.41 -9.77 2.43
N ALA A 85 10.31 -10.45 3.57
CA ALA A 85 11.14 -10.24 4.76
C ALA A 85 12.46 -11.02 4.65
N LYS A 86 13.30 -10.66 3.67
CA LYS A 86 14.64 -11.26 3.52
C LYS A 86 15.71 -10.34 4.06
N ASN A 87 16.82 -10.92 4.51
CA ASN A 87 18.03 -10.17 4.80
C ASN A 87 18.51 -9.53 3.49
N ALA A 88 18.41 -8.22 3.45
CA ALA A 88 18.65 -7.42 2.27
C ALA A 88 20.16 -7.22 2.10
N LEU A 89 20.84 -8.25 1.58
CA LEU A 89 22.20 -8.13 1.09
C LEU A 89 22.12 -7.67 -0.38
N ILE A 90 22.71 -6.51 -0.66
CA ILE A 90 22.93 -6.01 -2.02
C ILE A 90 24.15 -6.73 -2.59
#